data_AF-A0A8J8B027-F1
#
_entry.id   AF-A0A8J8B027-F1
#
_cell.length_a   1.000
_cell.length_b   1.000
_cell.length_c   1.000
_cell.angle_alpha   90.00
_cell.angle_beta   90.00
_cell.angle_gamma   90.00
#
_symmetry.space_group_name_H-M   'P 1'
#
loop_
_entity.id
_entity.type
_entity.pdbx_description
1 polymer ?
#
loop_
_entity_poly.entity_id
_entity_poly.type
_entity_poly.pdbx_seq_one_letter_code
_entity_poly.pdbx_strand_id
1 'polypeptide(L)' 'MDSNGYTFGVTLHQIDQLNALVGAIRAQGDVLAVSRGELLEARSLPTLGDAIFDAALSAGKILGEVEAQPLR' A
#
# COMPACT_ATOMS: atom_id res chain seq x y z
N MET A 1 9.87 -14.34 -26.55
CA MET A 1 11.01 -14.08 -25.65
C MET A 1 11.81 -13.02 -26.37
N ASP A 2 11.78 -11.76 -25.97
CA ASP A 2 12.07 -11.20 -24.66
C ASP A 2 11.48 -9.78 -24.49
N SER A 3 10.38 -9.61 -23.76
CA SER A 3 9.85 -8.29 -23.39
C SER A 3 10.63 -7.69 -22.22
N ASN A 4 11.97 -7.73 -22.27
CA ASN A 4 12.84 -7.23 -21.20
C ASN A 4 13.06 -5.71 -21.27
N GLY A 5 12.27 -5.02 -22.11
CA GLY A 5 12.15 -3.57 -22.08
C GLY A 5 11.20 -3.17 -20.96
N TYR A 6 11.65 -2.28 -20.08
CA TYR A 6 10.72 -1.51 -19.25
C TYR A 6 9.58 -1.03 -20.17
N THR A 7 8.33 -1.19 -19.76
CA THR A 7 7.14 -0.77 -20.55
C THR A 7 6.46 0.45 -19.94
N PHE A 8 6.67 0.70 -18.64
CA PHE A 8 5.99 1.73 -17.86
C PHE A 8 6.97 2.70 -17.20
N GLY A 9 6.67 3.99 -17.28
CA GLY A 9 7.41 5.03 -16.58
C GLY A 9 6.93 5.18 -15.14
N VAL A 10 7.82 5.52 -14.22
CA VAL A 10 7.46 5.83 -12.82
C VAL A 10 8.11 7.15 -12.40
N THR A 11 7.38 7.97 -11.66
CA THR A 11 7.91 9.20 -11.06
C THR A 11 8.45 8.94 -9.65
N LEU A 12 9.42 9.74 -9.19
CA LEU A 12 9.90 9.67 -7.81
C LEU A 12 8.76 9.90 -6.80
N HIS A 13 7.83 10.80 -7.12
CA HIS A 13 6.66 11.05 -6.26
C HIS A 13 5.80 9.80 -6.07
N GLN A 14 5.53 9.03 -7.13
CA GLN A 14 4.78 7.77 -7.03
C GLN A 14 5.54 6.72 -6.21
N ILE A 15 6.87 6.65 -6.33
CA ILE A 15 7.71 5.78 -5.49
C ILE A 15 7.58 6.17 -4.02
N ASP A 16 7.70 7.46 -3.71
CA ASP A 16 7.58 7.96 -2.34
C ASP A 16 6.21 7.68 -1.74
N GLN A 17 5.14 7.88 -2.53
CA GLN A 17 3.77 7.58 -2.12
C GLN A 17 3.57 6.08 -1.86
N LEU A 18 4.06 5.20 -2.75
CA LEU A 18 3.99 3.75 -2.55
C LEU A 18 4.77 3.33 -1.30
N ASN A 19 5.96 3.89 -1.08
CA ASN A 19 6.75 3.59 0.11
C ASN A 19 6.03 4.01 1.40
N ALA A 20 5.40 5.19 1.41
CA ALA A 20 4.60 5.66 2.54
C ALA A 20 3.40 4.73 2.82
N LEU A 21 2.69 4.29 1.77
CA LEU A 21 1.54 3.39 1.90
C LEU A 21 1.94 2.00 2.42
N VAL A 22 3.04 1.44 1.91
CA VAL A 22 3.61 0.18 2.41
C VAL A 22 4.01 0.33 3.88
N GLY A 23 4.63 1.46 4.25
CA GLY A 23 4.96 1.78 5.63
C GLY A 23 3.73 1.82 6.55
N ALA A 24 2.65 2.46 6.10
CA ALA A 24 1.39 2.54 6.86
C ALA A 24 0.76 1.16 7.08
N ILE A 25 0.67 0.35 6.02
CA ILE A 25 0.13 -1.02 6.09
C ILE A 25 0.93 -1.85 7.08
N ARG A 26 2.27 -1.78 7.02
CA ARG A 26 3.15 -2.51 7.94
C ARG A 26 2.94 -2.08 9.38
N ALA A 27 2.92 -0.78 9.65
CA ALA A 27 2.72 -0.26 11.00
C ALA A 27 1.38 -0.73 11.60
N GLN A 28 0.31 -0.73 10.80
CA GLN A 28 -1.00 -1.21 11.23
C GLN A 28 -1.04 -2.72 11.42
N GLY A 29 -0.39 -3.48 10.52
CA GLY A 29 -0.22 -4.93 10.65
C GLY A 29 0.59 -5.35 11.87
N ASP A 30 1.64 -4.60 12.22
CA ASP A 30 2.45 -4.84 13.42
C ASP A 30 1.60 -4.68 14.70
N VAL A 31 0.72 -3.68 14.74
CA VAL A 31 -0.25 -3.52 15.86
C VAL A 31 -1.17 -4.74 15.94
N LEU A 32 -1.71 -5.23 14.82
CA LEU A 32 -2.55 -6.43 14.82
C LEU A 32 -1.81 -7.71 15.23
N ALA A 33 -0.53 -7.84 14.86
CA ALA A 33 0.28 -9.01 15.18
C ALA A 33 0.73 -9.03 16.65
N VAL A 34 0.99 -7.86 17.24
CA VAL A 34 1.45 -7.73 18.64
C VAL A 34 0.28 -7.72 19.62
N SER A 35 -0.84 -7.12 19.25
CA SER A 35 -2.03 -7.07 20.10
C SER A 35 -2.74 -8.42 20.09
N ARG A 36 -2.66 -9.17 21.20
CA ARG A 36 -3.60 -10.28 21.45
C ARG A 36 -5.02 -9.71 21.40
N GLY A 37 -5.95 -10.39 20.72
CA GLY A 37 -7.31 -9.87 20.45
C GLY A 37 -8.12 -9.41 21.68
N GLU A 38 -7.70 -9.78 22.89
CA GLU A 38 -8.27 -9.34 24.17
C GLU A 38 -7.79 -7.95 24.63
N LEU A 39 -6.72 -7.39 24.03
CA LEU A 39 -6.12 -6.10 24.37
C LEU A 39 -6.54 -4.95 23.44
N LEU A 40 -7.27 -5.24 22.37
CA LEU A 40 -7.82 -4.22 21.48
C LEU A 40 -9.21 -3.82 21.97
N GLU A 41 -9.48 -2.52 22.09
CA GLU A 41 -10.84 -2.07 22.29
C GLU A 41 -11.71 -2.55 21.11
N ALA A 42 -13.00 -2.83 21.35
CA ALA A 42 -13.90 -3.45 20.37
C ALA A 42 -13.98 -2.70 19.02
N ARG A 43 -13.62 -1.41 18.99
CA ARG A 43 -13.60 -0.57 17.79
C ARG A 43 -12.24 -0.54 17.08
N SER A 44 -11.15 -0.88 17.76
CA SER A 44 -9.79 -0.74 17.22
C SER A 44 -9.51 -1.72 16.08
N LEU A 45 -10.01 -2.96 16.17
CA LEU A 45 -9.79 -3.97 15.13
C LEU A 45 -10.44 -3.59 13.78
N PRO A 46 -11.74 -3.21 13.72
CA PRO A 46 -12.34 -2.67 12.50
C PRO A 46 -11.60 -1.43 11.98
N THR A 47 -11.26 -0.47 12.84
CA THR A 47 -10.56 0.76 12.42
C THR A 47 -9.17 0.48 11.82
N LEU A 48 -8.41 -0.45 12.38
CA LEU A 48 -7.12 -0.87 11.81
C LEU A 48 -7.31 -1.58 10.46
N GLY A 49 -8.34 -2.42 10.34
CA GLY A 49 -8.70 -3.08 9.09
C GLY A 49 -9.08 -2.09 7.98
N ASP A 50 -9.93 -1.12 8.28
CA ASP A 50 -10.34 -0.05 7.35
C ASP A 50 -9.11 0.75 6.89
N ALA A 51 -8.22 1.10 7.83
CA ALA A 51 -7.04 1.88 7.51
C ALA A 51 -6.04 1.12 6.62
N ILE A 52 -5.90 -0.21 6.80
CA ILE A 52 -5.10 -1.07 5.91
C ILE A 52 -5.75 -1.14 4.52
N PHE A 53 -7.07 -1.32 4.47
CA PHE A 53 -7.82 -1.41 3.22
C PHE A 53 -7.69 -0.13 2.40
N ASP A 54 -7.87 1.04 3.02
CA ASP A 54 -7.74 2.33 2.34
C ASP A 54 -6.33 2.58 1.81
N ALA A 55 -5.30 2.17 2.57
CA ALA A 55 -3.91 2.27 2.13
C ALA A 55 -3.64 1.35 0.93
N ALA A 56 -4.14 0.10 0.96
CA ALA A 56 -4.00 -0.85 -0.14
C ALA A 56 -4.73 -0.38 -1.41
N LEU A 57 -5.95 0.17 -1.25
CA LEU A 57 -6.71 0.74 -2.36
C LEU A 57 -5.96 1.91 -3.01
N SER A 58 -5.36 2.78 -2.20
CA SER A 58 -4.57 3.91 -2.68
C SER A 58 -3.32 3.44 -3.44
N ALA A 59 -2.65 2.39 -2.95
CA ALA A 59 -1.50 1.80 -3.64
C ALA A 59 -1.92 1.21 -5.00
N GLY A 60 -3.07 0.52 -5.06
CA GLY A 60 -3.63 0.00 -6.30
C GLY A 60 -3.93 1.08 -7.35
N LYS A 61 -4.40 2.25 -6.92
CA LYS A 61 -4.61 3.40 -7.82
C LYS A 61 -3.30 3.89 -8.42
N ILE A 62 -2.26 4.05 -7.60
CA ILE A 62 -0.93 4.49 -8.09
C ILE A 62 -0.35 3.44 -9.05
N LEU A 63 -0.50 2.15 -8.76
CA LEU A 63 -0.07 1.10 -9.69
C LEU A 63 -0.82 1.17 -11.03
N GLY A 64 -2.13 1.44 -11.01
CA GLY A 64 -2.90 1.68 -12.23
C GLY A 64 -2.42 2.91 -13.02
N GLU A 65 -2.01 3.98 -12.34
CA GLU A 65 -1.40 5.15 -12.98
C GLU A 65 -0.06 4.81 -13.64
N VAL A 66 0.78 4.02 -12.96
CA VAL A 66 2.07 3.55 -13.50
C VAL A 66 1.84 2.68 -14.74
N GLU A 67 0.89 1.74 -14.71
CA GLU A 67 0.55 0.91 -15.86
C GLU A 67 0.03 1.71 -17.06
N ALA A 68 -0.60 2.86 -16.82
CA ALA A 68 -1.04 3.78 -17.87
C ALA A 68 0.07 4.75 -18.34
N GLN A 69 1.20 4.83 -17.64
CA GLN A 69 2.25 5.81 -17.88
C GLN A 69 3.29 5.28 -18.89
N PRO A 70 3.42 5.90 -20.08
CA PRO A 70 4.45 5.50 -21.04
C PRO A 70 5.84 5.86 -20.52
N LEU A 71 6.83 5.06 -20.89
CA LEU A 71 8.24 5.44 -20.74
C LEU A 71 8.54 6.58 -21.68
N ARG A 72 9.10 7.65 -21.12
CA ARG A 72 9.57 8.82 -21.84
C ARG A 72 11.08 8.93 -21.71
#